data_AF-A0A435XIX1-F1
#
_entry.id   AF-A0A435XIX1-F1
#
_cell.length_a   1.000
_cell.length_b   1.000
_cell.length_c   1.000
_cell.angle_alpha   90.00
_cell.angle_beta   90.00
_cell.angle_gamma   90.00
#
_symmetry.space_group_name_H-M   'P 1'
#
loop_
_entity.id
_entity.type
_entity.pdbx_description
1 polymer ?
#
loop_
_entity_poly.entity_id
_entity_poly.type
_entity_poly.pdbx_seq_one_letter_code
_entity_poly.pdbx_strand_id
1 'polypeptide(L)'
;VMDKVSPALRNRLGIAISGQVYKAYRERLASTGWRKLADAGALSQRLLWASTGTKDPQLPQSYYIEALAAPDTINTIPEKTLHAFSKEGAVNGVMREDGGKSEAVLADFAEAGVDIQALAAQLQLEGAQSFTKSWADLMAVIASKSEQLHRHGSATG
;
A
#
# COMPACT_ATOMS: atom_id res chain seq x y z
N VAL A 1 -9.57 5.05 -11.27
CA VAL A 1 -9.53 3.91 -12.22
C VAL A 1 -10.87 3.18 -12.29
N MET A 2 -11.53 2.88 -11.17
CA MET A 2 -12.76 2.08 -11.12
C MET A 2 -13.89 2.55 -12.06
N ASP A 3 -14.03 3.86 -12.26
CA ASP A 3 -15.04 4.46 -13.14
C ASP A 3 -14.60 4.60 -14.61
N LYS A 4 -13.34 4.24 -14.91
CA LYS A 4 -12.71 4.38 -16.23
C LYS A 4 -12.47 3.03 -16.93
N VAL A 5 -12.79 1.92 -16.27
CA VAL A 5 -12.54 0.56 -16.78
C VAL A 5 -13.80 -0.31 -16.68
N SER A 6 -13.82 -1.41 -17.44
CA SER A 6 -14.91 -2.37 -17.39
C SER A 6 -15.06 -2.98 -15.99
N PRO A 7 -16.27 -3.46 -15.61
CA PRO A 7 -16.47 -4.15 -14.34
C PRO A 7 -15.50 -5.31 -14.10
N ALA A 8 -15.09 -6.02 -15.16
CA ALA A 8 -14.16 -7.15 -15.10
C ALA A 8 -12.73 -6.76 -14.67
N LEU A 9 -12.37 -5.48 -14.75
CA LEU A 9 -11.06 -4.95 -14.34
C LEU A 9 -11.10 -4.28 -12.96
N ARG A 10 -12.27 -4.02 -12.38
CA ARG A 10 -12.36 -3.34 -11.08
C ARG A 10 -11.63 -4.11 -9.99
N ASN A 11 -10.97 -3.37 -9.09
CA ASN A 11 -10.22 -3.90 -7.94
C ASN A 11 -9.04 -4.85 -8.27
N ARG A 12 -8.60 -4.91 -9.53
CA ARG A 12 -7.49 -5.80 -9.96
C ARG A 12 -6.15 -5.11 -10.14
N LEU A 13 -6.13 -3.81 -10.47
CA LEU A 13 -4.88 -3.09 -10.79
C LEU A 13 -3.88 -3.11 -9.64
N GLY A 14 -4.33 -2.83 -8.41
CA GLY A 14 -3.45 -2.79 -7.24
C GLY A 14 -2.75 -4.12 -6.99
N ILE A 15 -3.49 -5.23 -7.04
CA ILE A 15 -2.93 -6.59 -6.86
C ILE A 15 -2.01 -6.95 -8.03
N ALA A 16 -2.34 -6.57 -9.27
CA ALA A 16 -1.49 -6.83 -10.42
C ALA A 16 -0.15 -6.10 -10.30
N ILE A 17 -0.16 -4.82 -9.92
CA ILE A 17 1.07 -4.06 -9.62
C ILE A 17 1.85 -4.73 -8.48
N SER A 18 1.20 -5.12 -7.39
CA SER A 18 1.86 -5.81 -6.29
C SER A 18 2.55 -7.11 -6.74
N GLY A 19 1.94 -7.90 -7.62
CA GLY A 19 2.58 -9.10 -8.16
C GLY A 19 3.82 -8.80 -9.01
N GLN A 20 3.78 -7.75 -9.84
CA GLN A 20 4.96 -7.29 -10.59
C GLN A 20 6.08 -6.80 -9.66
N VAL A 21 5.73 -6.05 -8.62
CA VAL A 21 6.68 -5.56 -7.60
C VAL A 21 7.27 -6.72 -6.81
N TYR A 22 6.46 -7.71 -6.41
CA TYR A 22 6.94 -8.87 -5.68
C TYR A 22 7.92 -9.70 -6.52
N LYS A 23 7.61 -9.93 -7.80
CA LYS A 23 8.53 -10.57 -8.74
C LYS A 23 9.89 -9.85 -8.80
N ALA A 24 9.86 -8.54 -9.06
CA ALA A 24 11.09 -7.74 -9.11
C ALA A 24 11.88 -7.79 -7.79
N TYR A 25 11.18 -7.81 -6.65
CA TYR A 25 11.78 -7.99 -5.32
C TYR A 25 12.49 -9.35 -5.20
N ARG A 26 11.84 -10.45 -5.60
CA ARG A 26 12.44 -11.80 -5.57
C ARG A 26 13.64 -11.91 -6.50
N GLU A 27 13.55 -11.37 -7.72
CA GLU A 27 14.67 -11.31 -8.66
C GLU A 27 15.85 -10.53 -8.09
N ARG A 28 15.59 -9.39 -7.43
CA ARG A 28 16.64 -8.59 -6.79
C ARG A 28 17.35 -9.35 -5.67
N LEU A 29 16.61 -10.08 -4.84
CA LEU A 29 17.18 -10.91 -3.78
C LEU A 29 17.90 -12.15 -4.33
N ALA A 30 17.46 -12.69 -5.47
CA ALA A 30 18.11 -13.81 -6.12
C ALA A 30 19.40 -13.42 -6.88
N SER A 31 19.62 -12.12 -7.13
CA SER A 31 20.79 -11.64 -7.86
C SER A 31 22.11 -12.00 -7.17
N THR A 32 23.14 -12.33 -7.96
CA THR A 32 24.49 -12.63 -7.47
C THR A 32 25.06 -11.50 -6.59
N GLY A 33 24.78 -10.25 -6.96
CA GLY A 33 25.21 -9.09 -6.19
C GLY A 33 24.57 -9.03 -4.80
N TRP A 34 23.28 -9.33 -4.69
CA TRP A 34 22.62 -9.38 -3.38
C TRP A 34 23.10 -10.55 -2.53
N ARG A 35 23.22 -11.75 -3.11
CA ARG A 35 23.68 -12.94 -2.38
C ARG A 35 25.04 -12.73 -1.73
N LYS A 36 26.00 -12.09 -2.43
CA LYS A 36 27.30 -11.72 -1.85
C LYS A 36 27.17 -10.82 -0.62
N LEU A 37 26.23 -9.87 -0.61
CA LEU A 37 25.99 -9.00 0.55
C LEU A 37 25.34 -9.78 1.69
N ALA A 38 24.38 -10.63 1.39
CA ALA A 38 23.71 -11.48 2.37
C ALA A 38 24.69 -12.46 3.05
N ASP A 39 25.59 -13.09 2.26
CA ASP A 39 26.65 -13.97 2.76
C ASP A 39 27.64 -13.21 3.67
N ALA A 40 27.79 -11.90 3.47
CA ALA A 40 28.57 -11.01 4.32
C ALA A 40 27.78 -10.46 5.53
N GLY A 41 26.55 -10.92 5.77
CA GLY A 41 25.71 -10.56 6.91
C GLY A 41 24.75 -9.39 6.69
N ALA A 42 24.57 -8.91 5.46
CA ALA A 42 23.60 -7.86 5.17
C ALA A 42 22.15 -8.35 5.34
N LEU A 43 21.31 -7.51 5.95
CA LEU A 43 19.88 -7.76 6.09
C LEU A 43 19.11 -7.19 4.89
N SER A 44 18.15 -7.95 4.38
CA SER A 44 17.28 -7.46 3.30
C SER A 44 16.30 -6.40 3.80
N GLN A 45 16.11 -5.37 2.98
CA GLN A 45 14.93 -4.52 3.12
C GLN A 45 13.70 -5.36 2.75
N ARG A 46 12.73 -5.47 3.67
CA ARG A 46 11.48 -6.18 3.40
C ARG A 46 10.54 -5.29 2.60
N LEU A 47 9.88 -5.90 1.62
CA LEU A 47 8.81 -5.24 0.89
C LEU A 47 7.62 -5.01 1.83
N LEU A 48 7.06 -3.81 1.83
CA LEU A 48 5.96 -3.42 2.71
C LEU A 48 4.72 -3.03 1.90
N TRP A 49 3.60 -3.68 2.18
CA TRP A 49 2.28 -3.33 1.66
C TRP A 49 1.59 -2.33 2.59
N ALA A 50 1.28 -1.15 2.06
CA ALA A 50 0.56 -0.10 2.77
C ALA A 50 -0.80 0.16 2.11
N SER A 51 -1.68 0.85 2.84
CA SER A 51 -3.04 1.20 2.36
C SER A 51 -3.89 -0.02 1.99
N THR A 52 -3.76 -1.11 2.75
CA THR A 52 -4.42 -2.40 2.48
C THR A 52 -5.83 -2.51 3.07
N GLY A 53 -6.42 -1.39 3.47
CA GLY A 53 -7.83 -1.33 3.85
C GLY A 53 -8.74 -1.28 2.63
N THR A 54 -9.64 -2.25 2.49
CA THR A 54 -10.63 -2.31 1.41
C THR A 54 -11.50 -1.04 1.37
N LYS A 55 -11.57 -0.41 0.20
CA LYS A 55 -12.36 0.82 -0.03
C LYS A 55 -13.68 0.55 -0.75
N ASP A 56 -13.78 -0.58 -1.44
CA ASP A 56 -15.01 -1.03 -2.09
C ASP A 56 -15.86 -1.84 -1.08
N PRO A 57 -17.07 -1.40 -0.71
CA PRO A 57 -17.92 -2.13 0.23
C PRO A 57 -18.41 -3.48 -0.30
N GLN A 58 -18.30 -3.75 -1.61
CA GLN A 58 -18.67 -5.05 -2.20
C GLN A 58 -17.59 -6.12 -1.98
N LEU A 59 -16.41 -5.75 -1.51
CA LEU A 59 -15.30 -6.66 -1.24
C LEU A 59 -15.17 -6.97 0.25
N PRO A 60 -14.68 -8.18 0.60
CA PRO A 60 -14.30 -8.50 1.97
C PRO A 60 -13.29 -7.49 2.53
N GLN A 61 -13.38 -7.20 3.82
CA GLN A 61 -12.40 -6.32 4.49
C GLN A 61 -10.98 -6.89 4.43
N SER A 62 -10.85 -8.22 4.35
CA SER A 62 -9.59 -8.95 4.23
C SER A 62 -9.02 -9.01 2.81
N TYR A 63 -9.71 -8.50 1.79
CA TYR A 63 -9.37 -8.70 0.37
C TYR A 63 -7.88 -8.49 0.05
N TYR A 64 -7.30 -7.34 0.45
CA TYR A 64 -5.89 -7.06 0.21
C TYR A 64 -4.94 -7.83 1.14
N ILE A 65 -5.40 -8.24 2.33
CA ILE A 65 -4.57 -9.02 3.26
C ILE A 65 -4.35 -10.42 2.71
N GLU A 66 -5.42 -11.03 2.20
CA GLU A 66 -5.38 -12.37 1.60
C GLU A 66 -4.60 -12.36 0.28
N ALA A 67 -4.87 -11.38 -0.59
CA ALA A 67 -4.23 -11.32 -1.91
C ALA A 67 -2.72 -11.01 -1.87
N LEU A 68 -2.24 -10.35 -0.80
CA LEU A 68 -0.87 -9.85 -0.69
C LEU A 68 -0.01 -10.65 0.30
N ALA A 69 -0.51 -11.77 0.82
CA ALA A 69 0.26 -12.65 1.67
C ALA A 69 1.48 -13.20 0.89
N ALA A 70 2.70 -12.95 1.36
CA ALA A 70 3.90 -13.34 0.64
C ALA A 70 5.13 -13.48 1.57
N PRO A 71 6.03 -14.45 1.34
CA PRO A 71 7.31 -14.54 2.05
C PRO A 71 8.14 -13.26 1.96
N ASP A 72 8.83 -12.94 3.05
CA ASP A 72 9.74 -11.79 3.19
C ASP A 72 9.07 -10.41 2.98
N THR A 73 7.77 -10.32 3.25
CA THR A 73 7.00 -9.08 3.18
C THR A 73 6.41 -8.68 4.52
N ILE A 74 6.04 -7.41 4.63
CA ILE A 74 5.32 -6.82 5.76
C ILE A 74 4.02 -6.23 5.20
N ASN A 75 2.92 -6.30 5.96
CA ASN A 75 1.70 -5.58 5.64
C ASN A 75 1.36 -4.64 6.81
N THR A 76 1.20 -3.35 6.55
CA THR A 76 0.71 -2.39 7.55
C THR A 76 -0.80 -2.32 7.50
N ILE A 77 -1.42 -3.12 8.37
CA ILE A 77 -2.86 -3.36 8.37
C ILE A 77 -3.57 -2.31 9.24
N PRO A 78 -4.55 -1.56 8.71
CA PRO A 78 -5.40 -0.71 9.54
C PRO A 78 -6.15 -1.54 10.60
N GLU A 79 -6.31 -1.01 11.81
CA GLU A 79 -6.91 -1.73 12.96
C GLU A 79 -8.25 -2.40 12.62
N LYS A 80 -9.16 -1.69 11.94
CA LYS A 80 -10.44 -2.26 11.48
C LYS A 80 -10.25 -3.48 10.57
N THR A 81 -9.31 -3.40 9.62
CA THR A 81 -8.98 -4.50 8.71
C THR A 81 -8.36 -5.67 9.47
N LEU A 82 -7.49 -5.39 10.45
CA LEU A 82 -6.86 -6.42 11.30
C LEU A 82 -7.92 -7.20 12.08
N HIS A 83 -8.88 -6.51 12.71
CA HIS A 83 -9.96 -7.16 13.45
C HIS A 83 -10.90 -7.97 12.55
N ALA A 84 -11.18 -7.50 11.34
CA ALA A 84 -11.98 -8.27 10.39
C ALA A 84 -11.23 -9.54 9.96
N PHE A 85 -9.96 -9.39 9.61
CA PHE A 85 -9.10 -10.52 9.23
C PHE A 85 -8.93 -11.53 10.37
N SER A 86 -8.77 -11.09 11.62
CA SER A 86 -8.59 -12.00 12.75
C SER A 86 -9.81 -12.87 13.06
N LYS A 87 -11.01 -12.44 12.64
CA LYS A 87 -12.26 -13.18 12.88
C LYS A 87 -12.59 -14.14 11.75
N GLU A 88 -12.41 -13.70 10.50
CA GLU A 88 -12.98 -14.35 9.32
C GLU A 88 -11.96 -14.54 8.19
N GLY A 89 -10.77 -13.95 8.29
CA GLY A 89 -9.76 -13.98 7.24
C GLY A 89 -9.01 -15.32 7.16
N ALA A 90 -8.59 -15.69 5.95
CA ALA A 90 -7.81 -16.90 5.71
C ALA A 90 -6.72 -16.65 4.66
N VAL A 91 -5.49 -17.09 4.96
CA VAL A 91 -4.41 -17.12 3.95
C VAL A 91 -4.52 -18.41 3.16
N ASN A 92 -5.21 -18.36 2.02
CA ASN A 92 -5.46 -19.53 1.16
C ASN A 92 -4.29 -19.84 0.18
N GLY A 93 -3.26 -19.00 0.21
CA GLY A 93 -2.07 -19.12 -0.63
C GLY A 93 -1.19 -17.90 -0.45
N VAL A 94 -0.02 -17.94 -1.07
CA VAL A 94 0.90 -16.79 -1.11
C VAL A 94 1.08 -16.30 -2.55
N MET A 95 1.48 -15.05 -2.69
CA MET A 95 1.83 -14.47 -3.97
C MET A 95 2.90 -15.31 -4.67
N ARG A 96 2.76 -15.47 -5.99
CA ARG A 96 3.73 -16.20 -6.79
C ARG A 96 5.00 -15.38 -6.98
N GLU A 97 6.16 -15.99 -6.77
CA GLU A 97 7.45 -15.33 -6.97
C GLU A 97 7.70 -14.87 -8.42
N ASP A 98 7.03 -15.50 -9.40
CA ASP A 98 7.14 -15.17 -10.82
C ASP A 98 6.18 -14.06 -11.29
N GLY A 99 5.41 -13.47 -10.37
CA GLY A 99 4.39 -12.45 -10.65
C GLY A 99 3.04 -13.00 -11.14
N GLY A 100 2.94 -14.31 -11.39
CA GLY A 100 1.69 -14.96 -11.78
C GLY A 100 1.06 -14.38 -13.05
N LYS A 101 -0.15 -13.81 -12.92
CA LYS A 101 -0.90 -13.22 -14.05
C LYS A 101 -0.76 -11.69 -14.11
N SER A 102 0.11 -11.10 -13.30
CA SER A 102 0.23 -9.65 -13.19
C SER A 102 0.42 -8.97 -14.54
N GLU A 103 1.38 -9.42 -15.34
CA GLU A 103 1.70 -8.82 -16.64
C GLU A 103 0.52 -8.84 -17.61
N ALA A 104 -0.24 -9.94 -17.65
CA ALA A 104 -1.45 -10.03 -18.47
C ALA A 104 -2.52 -9.04 -18.00
N VAL A 105 -2.75 -8.93 -16.69
CA VAL A 105 -3.72 -7.97 -16.16
C VAL A 105 -3.28 -6.53 -16.43
N LEU A 106 -2.00 -6.22 -16.28
CA LEU A 106 -1.47 -4.89 -16.59
C LEU A 106 -1.62 -4.55 -18.09
N ALA A 107 -1.46 -5.54 -18.98
CA ALA A 107 -1.75 -5.38 -20.40
C ALA A 107 -3.24 -5.09 -20.65
N ASP A 108 -4.17 -5.83 -20.01
CA ASP A 108 -5.61 -5.55 -20.12
C ASP A 108 -5.95 -4.10 -19.70
N PHE A 109 -5.27 -3.56 -18.69
CA PHE A 109 -5.44 -2.16 -18.28
C PHE A 109 -4.89 -1.16 -19.29
N ALA A 110 -3.74 -1.46 -19.91
CA ALA A 110 -3.17 -0.62 -20.96
C ALA A 110 -4.09 -0.59 -22.20
N GLU A 111 -4.64 -1.74 -22.60
CA GLU A 111 -5.64 -1.84 -23.68
C GLU A 111 -6.93 -1.07 -23.36
N ALA A 112 -7.33 -1.04 -22.09
CA ALA A 112 -8.44 -0.22 -21.62
C ALA A 112 -8.10 1.29 -21.54
N GLY A 113 -6.92 1.72 -21.99
CA GLY A 113 -6.50 3.12 -22.05
C GLY A 113 -5.98 3.67 -20.72
N VAL A 114 -5.62 2.82 -19.75
CA VAL A 114 -5.01 3.25 -18.50
C VAL A 114 -3.50 3.36 -18.66
N ASP A 115 -3.00 4.59 -18.69
CA ASP A 115 -1.58 4.86 -18.53
C ASP A 115 -1.17 4.67 -17.06
N ILE A 116 -0.58 3.51 -16.78
CA ILE A 116 -0.16 3.13 -15.43
C ILE A 116 0.98 4.02 -14.91
N GLN A 117 1.88 4.48 -15.77
CA GLN A 117 3.02 5.31 -15.35
C GLN A 117 2.55 6.72 -15.00
N ALA A 118 1.70 7.32 -15.84
CA ALA A 118 1.08 8.60 -15.55
C ALA A 118 0.22 8.54 -14.27
N LEU A 119 -0.55 7.45 -14.10
CA LEU A 119 -1.33 7.22 -12.89
C LEU A 119 -0.43 7.10 -11.65
N ALA A 120 0.67 6.36 -11.72
CA ALA A 120 1.60 6.21 -10.61
C ALA A 120 2.23 7.57 -10.22
N ALA A 121 2.67 8.36 -11.20
CA ALA A 121 3.21 9.70 -10.98
C ALA A 121 2.17 10.64 -10.34
N GLN A 122 0.93 10.59 -10.82
CA GLN A 122 -0.19 11.34 -10.24
C GLN A 122 -0.44 10.94 -8.78
N LEU A 123 -0.56 9.64 -8.49
CA LEU A 123 -0.80 9.14 -7.14
C LEU A 123 0.34 9.48 -6.17
N GLN A 124 1.59 9.47 -6.65
CA GLN A 124 2.73 9.89 -5.85
C GLN A 124 2.65 11.38 -5.48
N LEU A 125 2.30 12.24 -6.44
CA LEU A 125 2.13 13.67 -6.21
C LEU A 125 0.98 13.96 -5.24
N GLU A 126 -0.20 13.38 -5.49
CA GLU A 126 -1.38 13.53 -4.63
C GLU A 126 -1.10 13.00 -3.22
N GLY A 127 -0.38 11.88 -3.10
CA GLY A 127 0.11 11.34 -1.85
C GLY A 127 0.95 12.37 -1.08
N ALA A 128 2.03 12.89 -1.69
CA ALA A 128 2.90 13.88 -1.04
C ALA A 128 2.15 15.15 -0.60
N GLN A 129 1.21 15.61 -1.42
CA GLN A 129 0.34 16.76 -1.08
C GLN A 129 -0.56 16.45 0.11
N SER A 130 -1.17 15.26 0.18
CA SER A 130 -2.03 14.85 1.29
C SER A 130 -1.27 14.77 2.63
N PHE A 131 -0.02 14.32 2.60
CA PHE A 131 0.85 14.30 3.79
C PHE A 131 1.22 15.71 4.23
N THR A 132 1.60 16.59 3.29
CA THR A 132 1.90 18.00 3.58
C THR A 132 0.70 18.70 4.20
N LYS A 133 -0.50 18.47 3.65
CA LYS A 133 -1.74 19.01 4.21
C LYS A 133 -2.01 18.48 5.62
N SER A 134 -1.93 17.16 5.82
CA SER A 134 -2.17 16.55 7.13
C SER A 134 -1.19 17.07 8.20
N TRP A 135 0.06 17.35 7.82
CA TRP A 135 1.04 17.97 8.70
C TRP A 135 0.68 19.42 9.05
N ALA A 136 0.28 20.23 8.07
CA ALA A 136 -0.17 21.60 8.31
C ALA A 136 -1.39 21.64 9.23
N ASP A 137 -2.35 20.74 9.02
CA ASP A 137 -3.55 20.59 9.86
C ASP A 137 -3.16 20.23 11.30
N LEU A 138 -2.21 19.30 11.50
CA LEU A 138 -1.67 18.96 12.82
C LEU A 138 -1.02 20.18 13.50
N MET A 139 -0.18 20.93 12.79
CA MET A 139 0.48 22.12 13.34
C MET A 139 -0.51 23.21 13.71
N ALA A 140 -1.58 23.40 12.93
CA ALA A 140 -2.65 24.35 13.25
C ALA A 140 -3.40 23.97 14.54
N VAL A 141 -3.66 22.67 14.75
CA VAL A 141 -4.28 22.17 15.98
C VAL A 141 -3.37 22.43 17.19
N ILE A 142 -2.07 22.16 17.06
CA ILE A 142 -1.09 22.41 18.13
C ILE A 142 -1.02 23.91 18.48
N ALA A 143 -0.96 24.79 17.48
CA ALA A 143 -0.95 26.24 17.68
C ALA A 143 -2.20 26.72 18.41
N SER A 144 -3.38 26.30 17.94
CA SER A 144 -4.66 26.65 18.56
C SER A 144 -4.74 26.21 20.03
N LYS A 145 -4.30 24.98 20.33
CA LYS A 145 -4.26 24.47 21.71
C LYS A 145 -3.26 25.20 22.59
N SER A 146 -2.09 25.54 22.05
CA SER A 146 -1.07 26.31 22.77
C SER A 146 -1.59 27.69 23.17
N GLU A 147 -2.29 28.39 22.28
CA GLU A 147 -2.90 29.69 22.60
C GLU A 147 -4.01 29.58 23.66
N GLN A 148 -4.86 28.55 23.58
CA GLN A 148 -5.91 28.31 24.57
C GLN A 148 -5.32 28.15 25.97
N LEU A 149 -4.23 27.38 26.10
CA LEU A 149 -3.55 27.15 27.38
C LEU A 149 -2.88 28.43 27.92
N HIS A 150 -2.23 29.23 27.07
CA HIS A 150 -1.66 30.51 27.49
C HIS A 150 -2.74 31.47 28.01
N ARG A 151 -3.86 31.59 27.30
CA ARG A 151 -4.98 32.45 27.74
C ARG A 151 -5.58 32.01 29.08
N HIS A 152 -5.67 30.71 29.34
CA HIS A 152 -6.15 30.20 30.63
C HIS A 152 -5.14 30.44 31.76
N GLY A 153 -3.85 30.22 31.53
CA GLY A 153 -2.81 30.49 32.53
C GLY A 153 -2.70 31.97 32.94
N SER A 154 -2.88 32.88 31.98
CA SER A 154 -2.88 34.33 32.23
C SER A 154 -4.16 34.88 32.87
N ALA A 155 -5.26 34.12 32.85
CA ALA A 155 -6.53 34.53 33.47
C ALA A 155 -6.68 34.04 34.93
N THR A 156 -5.81 33.14 35.38
CA THR A 156 -5.82 32.53 36.73
C THR A 156 -4.70 33.02 37.65
N GLY A 157 -3.86 33.95 37.20
CA GLY A 157 -2.81 34.60 37.99
C GLY A 157 -3.06 36.09 38.14
#